data_AF-A0A2A2SE13-F1
#
_entry.id   AF-A0A2A2SE13-F1
#
_cell.length_a   1.000
_cell.length_b   1.000
_cell.length_c   1.000
_cell.angle_alpha   90.00
_cell.angle_beta   90.00
_cell.angle_gamma   90.00
#
_symmetry.space_group_name_H-M   'P 1'
#
loop_
_entity.id
_entity.type
_entity.pdbx_description
1 polymer ?
#
loop_
_entity_poly.entity_id
_entity_poly.type
_entity_poly.pdbx_seq_one_letter_code
_entity_poly.pdbx_strand_id
1 'polypeptide(L)'
;MTMFAALLAPLLIQAAPAASADPVKNEDVRCLAVMAFATGNTKEQDRAGLVAGTMYFLGRIDARMPGLDYRAALRRLLTDEASLKAFSTEAVRCGAILEKRGGELQALGQQLQQDAKAK
;
A
#
# COMPACT_ATOMS: atom_id res chain seq x y z
N MET A 1 2.57 -0.74 -58.52
CA MET A 1 3.63 -1.43 -57.76
C MET A 1 4.58 -0.36 -57.23
N THR A 2 4.36 0.12 -56.02
CA THR A 2 5.28 1.07 -55.35
C THR A 2 5.24 0.77 -53.85
N MET A 3 6.40 0.39 -53.34
CA MET A 3 6.71 -0.06 -51.99
C MET A 3 6.49 1.05 -50.96
N PHE A 4 5.78 0.77 -49.87
CA PHE A 4 5.84 1.55 -48.64
C PHE A 4 6.96 0.98 -47.75
N ALA A 5 8.10 1.67 -47.71
CA ALA A 5 9.19 1.39 -46.79
C ALA A 5 8.80 1.82 -45.37
N ALA A 6 8.49 0.86 -44.50
CA ALA A 6 8.22 1.09 -43.09
C ALA A 6 9.52 1.43 -42.34
N LEU A 7 9.69 2.70 -41.98
CA LEU A 7 10.71 3.16 -41.03
C LEU A 7 10.37 2.67 -39.62
N LEU A 8 10.98 1.55 -39.23
CA LEU A 8 11.03 1.07 -37.84
C LEU A 8 12.03 1.93 -37.04
N ALA A 9 11.54 3.01 -36.43
CA ALA A 9 12.30 3.73 -35.41
C ALA A 9 12.25 2.95 -34.09
N PRO A 10 13.38 2.52 -33.49
CA PRO A 10 13.37 1.84 -32.20
C PRO A 10 13.03 2.88 -31.11
N LEU A 11 11.86 2.73 -30.50
CA LEU A 11 11.51 3.43 -29.26
C LEU A 11 12.44 2.92 -28.15
N LEU A 12 13.53 3.63 -27.90
CA LEU A 12 14.36 3.45 -26.71
C LEU A 12 13.54 3.91 -25.51
N ILE A 13 12.82 2.98 -24.86
CA ILE A 13 12.22 3.20 -23.55
C ILE A 13 13.38 3.33 -22.56
N GLN A 14 13.84 4.56 -22.32
CA GLN A 14 14.72 4.86 -21.20
C GLN A 14 13.91 4.69 -19.92
N ALA A 15 14.02 3.52 -19.29
CA ALA A 15 13.58 3.33 -17.93
C ALA A 15 14.42 4.27 -17.05
N ALA A 16 13.83 5.39 -16.63
CA ALA A 16 14.44 6.25 -15.63
C ALA A 16 14.75 5.38 -14.40
N PRO A 17 15.97 5.47 -13.83
CA PRO A 17 16.27 4.75 -12.61
C PRO A 17 15.28 5.22 -11.56
N ALA A 18 14.46 4.31 -11.05
CA ALA A 18 13.63 4.57 -9.90
C ALA A 18 14.59 4.97 -8.78
N ALA A 19 14.60 6.27 -8.42
CA ALA A 19 15.33 6.73 -7.26
C ALA A 19 14.93 5.81 -6.10
N SER A 20 15.89 5.09 -5.54
CA SER A 20 15.68 4.22 -4.39
C SER A 20 15.21 5.11 -3.24
N ALA A 21 13.89 5.27 -3.12
CA ALA A 21 13.29 6.01 -2.03
C ALA A 21 13.55 5.21 -0.76
N ASP A 22 14.18 5.84 0.23
CA ASP A 22 14.46 5.20 1.52
C ASP A 22 13.16 4.61 2.11
N PRO A 23 13.08 3.28 2.32
CA PRO A 23 11.85 2.63 2.77
C PRO A 23 11.32 3.19 4.09
N VAL A 24 12.20 3.71 4.96
CA VAL A 24 11.83 4.33 6.25
C VAL A 24 11.06 5.64 6.07
N LYS A 25 11.28 6.33 4.95
CA LYS A 25 10.56 7.56 4.59
C LYS A 25 9.26 7.27 3.84
N ASN A 26 9.02 6.02 3.44
CA ASN A 26 7.82 5.64 2.74
C ASN A 26 6.64 5.52 3.72
N GLU A 27 5.60 6.31 3.46
CA GLU A 27 4.39 6.36 4.29
C GLU A 27 3.66 5.00 4.39
N ASP A 28 3.67 4.20 3.33
CA ASP A 28 2.98 2.90 3.33
C ASP A 28 3.76 1.88 4.19
N VAL A 29 5.09 1.95 4.20
CA VAL A 29 5.93 1.10 5.06
C VAL A 29 5.72 1.43 6.54
N ARG A 30 5.55 2.71 6.88
CA ARG A 30 5.18 3.14 8.25
C ARG A 30 3.81 2.63 8.64
N CYS A 31 2.83 2.71 7.74
CA CYS A 31 1.51 2.16 7.99
C CYS A 31 1.52 0.65 8.14
N LEU A 32 2.30 -0.08 7.33
CA LEU A 32 2.49 -1.51 7.50
C LEU A 32 3.07 -1.83 8.89
N ALA A 33 4.05 -1.04 9.36
CA ALA A 33 4.64 -1.22 10.68
C ALA A 33 3.60 -1.07 11.80
N VAL A 34 2.78 -0.02 11.75
CA VAL A 34 1.71 0.19 12.72
C VAL A 34 0.72 -0.98 12.71
N MET A 35 0.23 -1.37 11.52
CA MET A 35 -0.80 -2.41 11.41
C MET A 35 -0.26 -3.79 11.83
N ALA A 36 0.97 -4.12 11.45
CA ALA A 36 1.62 -5.36 11.85
C ALA A 36 1.86 -5.42 13.36
N PHE A 37 2.31 -4.30 13.96
CA PHE A 37 2.47 -4.20 15.41
C PHE A 37 1.13 -4.35 16.14
N ALA A 38 0.09 -3.65 15.70
CA ALA A 38 -1.25 -3.76 16.29
C ALA A 38 -1.80 -5.19 16.17
N THR A 39 -1.66 -5.82 14.99
CA THR A 39 -2.12 -7.20 14.74
C THR A 39 -1.55 -8.19 15.76
N GLY A 40 -0.27 -8.03 16.13
CA GLY A 40 0.40 -8.88 17.11
C GLY A 40 -0.02 -8.66 18.57
N ASN A 41 -0.65 -7.52 18.87
CA ASN A 41 -1.06 -7.14 20.24
C ASN A 41 -2.58 -7.17 20.47
N THR A 42 -3.37 -7.46 19.43
CA THR A 42 -4.83 -7.44 19.46
C THR A 42 -5.43 -8.85 19.61
N LYS A 43 -6.56 -8.94 20.33
CA LYS A 43 -7.36 -10.17 20.49
C LYS A 43 -7.92 -10.63 19.14
N GLU A 44 -8.17 -11.93 19.01
CA GLU A 44 -8.62 -12.56 17.76
C GLU A 44 -9.85 -11.88 17.14
N GLN A 45 -10.85 -11.58 17.97
CA GLN A 45 -12.13 -10.97 17.56
C GLN A 45 -11.99 -9.61 16.88
N ASP A 46 -10.92 -8.86 17.17
CA ASP A 46 -10.66 -7.52 16.64
C ASP A 46 -9.55 -7.54 15.57
N ARG A 47 -8.98 -8.72 15.28
CA ARG A 47 -7.80 -8.88 14.42
C ARG A 47 -8.12 -8.76 12.93
N ALA A 48 -9.35 -9.12 12.51
CA ALA A 48 -9.72 -9.17 11.10
C ALA A 48 -9.52 -7.82 10.38
N GLY A 49 -9.91 -6.71 11.02
CA GLY A 49 -9.72 -5.37 10.47
C GLY A 49 -8.24 -4.98 10.34
N LEU A 50 -7.41 -5.37 11.31
CA LEU A 50 -5.97 -5.11 11.29
C LEU A 50 -5.24 -5.95 10.23
N VAL A 51 -5.67 -7.19 10.03
CA VAL A 51 -5.17 -8.05 8.94
C VAL A 51 -5.54 -7.45 7.59
N ALA A 52 -6.78 -7.01 7.40
CA ALA A 52 -7.20 -6.32 6.18
C ALA A 52 -6.37 -5.04 5.92
N GLY A 53 -6.13 -4.23 6.95
CA GLY A 53 -5.26 -3.07 6.88
C GLY A 53 -3.81 -3.41 6.52
N THR A 54 -3.27 -4.46 7.12
CA THR A 54 -1.92 -4.99 6.82
C THR A 54 -1.82 -5.38 5.35
N MET A 55 -2.79 -6.15 4.84
CA MET A 55 -2.82 -6.57 3.43
C MET A 55 -2.97 -5.38 2.47
N TYR A 56 -3.75 -4.37 2.83
CA TYR A 56 -3.91 -3.15 2.02
C TYR A 56 -2.58 -2.42 1.81
N PHE A 57 -1.82 -2.18 2.88
CA PHE A 57 -0.53 -1.51 2.77
C PHE A 57 0.54 -2.39 2.16
N LEU A 58 0.52 -3.71 2.43
CA LEU A 58 1.40 -4.67 1.77
C LEU A 58 1.26 -4.60 0.24
N GLY A 59 0.03 -4.70 -0.28
CA GLY A 59 -0.21 -4.63 -1.73
C GLY A 59 0.20 -3.30 -2.36
N ARG A 60 0.02 -2.17 -1.63
CA ARG A 60 0.51 -0.86 -2.10
C ARG A 60 2.04 -0.79 -2.17
N ILE A 61 2.72 -1.40 -1.20
CA ILE A 61 4.18 -1.47 -1.18
C ILE A 61 4.66 -2.36 -2.31
N ASP A 62 4.11 -3.56 -2.48
CA ASP A 62 4.49 -4.49 -3.56
C ASP A 62 4.39 -3.83 -4.94
N ALA A 63 3.36 -3.00 -5.16
CA ALA A 63 3.18 -2.27 -6.41
C ALA A 63 4.23 -1.17 -6.66
N ARG A 64 4.78 -0.55 -5.60
CA ARG A 64 5.69 0.61 -5.72
C ARG A 64 7.16 0.27 -5.48
N MET A 65 7.42 -0.74 -4.67
CA MET A 65 8.74 -1.17 -4.21
C MET A 65 8.84 -2.69 -4.32
N PRO A 66 8.84 -3.23 -5.55
CA PRO A 66 8.91 -4.67 -5.77
C PRO A 66 10.21 -5.23 -5.17
N GLY A 67 10.09 -6.35 -4.44
CA GLY A 67 11.24 -7.00 -3.81
C GLY A 67 11.77 -6.32 -2.54
N LEU A 68 11.01 -5.41 -1.93
CA LEU A 68 11.38 -4.82 -0.64
C LEU A 68 11.58 -5.92 0.42
N ASP A 69 12.71 -5.87 1.13
CA ASP A 69 12.88 -6.64 2.36
C ASP A 69 12.08 -6.00 3.49
N TYR A 70 10.84 -6.47 3.67
CA TYR A 70 9.93 -6.03 4.71
C TYR A 70 10.54 -6.14 6.11
N ARG A 71 11.26 -7.24 6.40
CA ARG A 71 11.84 -7.45 7.73
C ARG A 71 12.91 -6.41 8.01
N ALA A 72 13.81 -6.16 7.06
CA ALA A 72 14.85 -5.14 7.21
C ALA A 72 14.24 -3.74 7.33
N ALA A 73 13.25 -3.41 6.50
CA ALA A 73 12.58 -2.10 6.52
C ALA A 73 11.85 -1.84 7.86
N LEU A 74 11.06 -2.81 8.32
CA LEU A 74 10.34 -2.72 9.59
C LEU A 74 11.31 -2.68 10.79
N ARG A 75 12.39 -3.45 10.76
CA ARG A 75 13.43 -3.37 11.81
C ARG A 75 14.08 -1.99 11.87
N ARG A 76 14.36 -1.37 10.72
CA ARG A 76 14.91 0.00 10.68
C ARG A 76 13.96 1.02 11.31
N LEU A 77 12.65 0.90 11.07
CA LEU A 77 11.64 1.74 11.72
C LEU A 77 11.61 1.59 13.25
N LEU A 78 11.87 0.38 13.76
CA LEU A 78 11.92 0.13 15.20
C LEU A 78 13.20 0.66 15.87
N THR A 79 14.27 0.88 15.10
CA THR A 79 15.54 1.42 15.62
C THR A 79 15.70 2.93 15.39
N ASP A 80 14.79 3.53 14.62
CA ASP A 80 14.80 4.97 14.33
C ASP A 80 13.94 5.72 15.36
N GLU A 81 14.58 6.54 16.19
CA GLU A 81 13.91 7.26 17.28
C GLU A 81 12.82 8.20 16.77
N ALA A 82 13.03 8.83 15.61
CA ALA A 82 12.03 9.69 14.99
C ALA A 82 10.78 8.91 14.58
N SER A 83 10.94 7.72 13.99
CA SER A 83 9.85 6.82 13.65
C SER A 83 9.08 6.32 14.88
N LEU A 84 9.78 6.01 15.97
CA LEU A 84 9.14 5.62 17.24
C LEU A 84 8.32 6.77 17.84
N LYS A 85 8.87 8.00 17.85
CA LYS A 85 8.16 9.20 18.32
C LYS A 85 6.93 9.51 17.48
N ALA A 86 6.98 9.23 16.18
CA ALA A 86 5.88 9.47 15.25
C ALA A 86 4.81 8.35 15.26
N PHE A 87 5.03 7.24 15.96
CA PHE A 87 4.21 6.03 15.82
C PHE A 87 2.72 6.25 16.09
N SER A 88 2.36 7.02 17.13
CA SER A 88 0.96 7.32 17.45
C SER A 88 0.30 8.21 16.39
N THR A 89 1.02 9.21 15.88
CA THR A 89 0.57 10.07 14.79
C THR A 89 0.37 9.28 13.50
N GLU A 90 1.32 8.38 13.18
CA GLU A 90 1.20 7.48 12.03
C GLU A 90 -0.01 6.55 12.20
N ALA A 91 -0.29 6.04 13.39
CA ALA A 91 -1.46 5.20 13.62
C ALA A 91 -2.79 5.91 13.31
N VAL A 92 -2.94 7.17 13.72
CA VAL A 92 -4.12 7.98 13.39
C VAL A 92 -4.22 8.19 11.87
N ARG A 93 -3.12 8.57 11.21
CA ARG A 93 -3.09 8.80 9.77
C ARG A 93 -3.42 7.53 8.98
N CYS A 94 -2.82 6.41 9.32
CA CYS A 94 -3.03 5.13 8.66
C CYS A 94 -4.45 4.60 8.89
N GLY A 95 -5.00 4.81 10.08
CA GLY A 95 -6.41 4.53 10.38
C GLY A 95 -7.36 5.32 9.49
N ALA A 96 -7.15 6.64 9.34
CA ALA A 96 -7.98 7.49 8.49
C ALA A 96 -7.95 7.07 7.01
N ILE A 97 -6.80 6.59 6.51
CA ILE A 97 -6.69 6.03 5.16
C ILE A 97 -7.60 4.80 5.02
N LEU A 98 -7.52 3.87 5.98
CA LEU A 98 -8.32 2.64 5.94
C LEU A 98 -9.82 2.92 6.12
N GLU A 99 -10.19 3.86 6.98
CA GLU A 99 -11.58 4.29 7.18
C GLU A 99 -12.16 4.83 5.87
N LYS A 100 -11.44 5.74 5.20
CA LYS A 100 -11.85 6.27 3.90
C LYS A 100 -12.06 5.15 2.87
N ARG A 101 -11.11 4.22 2.76
CA ARG A 101 -11.21 3.10 1.81
C ARG A 101 -12.32 2.12 2.16
N GLY A 102 -12.54 1.86 3.45
CA GLY A 102 -13.63 1.03 3.94
C GLY A 102 -14.99 1.63 3.58
N GLY A 103 -15.16 2.94 3.78
CA GLY A 103 -16.37 3.67 3.38
C GLY A 103 -16.63 3.61 1.87
N GLU A 104 -15.60 3.78 1.04
CA GLU A 104 -15.71 3.63 -0.43
C GLU A 104 -16.13 2.22 -0.83
N LEU A 105 -15.54 1.18 -0.23
CA LEU A 105 -15.88 -0.21 -0.51
C LEU A 105 -17.30 -0.57 -0.06
N GLN A 106 -17.74 -0.05 1.09
CA GLN A 106 -19.10 -0.25 1.58
C GLN A 106 -20.12 0.39 0.64
N ALA A 107 -19.88 1.61 0.19
CA ALA A 107 -20.76 2.31 -0.74
C ALA A 107 -20.88 1.55 -2.08
N LEU A 108 -19.75 1.08 -2.62
CA LEU A 108 -19.72 0.24 -3.82
C LEU A 108 -20.54 -1.05 -3.62
N GLY A 109 -20.36 -1.74 -2.50
CA GLY A 109 -21.10 -2.95 -2.19
C GLY A 109 -22.61 -2.73 -2.13
N GLN A 110 -23.05 -1.62 -1.54
CA GLN A 110 -24.47 -1.24 -1.50
C GLN A 110 -25.03 -0.98 -2.89
N GLN A 111 -24.30 -0.27 -3.75
CA GLN A 111 -24.69 -0.01 -5.13
C GLN A 111 -24.87 -1.32 -5.91
N LEU A 112 -23.90 -2.24 -5.84
CA LEU A 112 -23.98 -3.53 -6.51
C LEU A 112 -25.17 -4.37 -6.05
N GLN A 113 -25.54 -4.31 -4.76
CA GLN A 113 -26.74 -4.99 -4.25
C GLN A 113 -28.03 -4.40 -4.79
N GLN A 114 -28.09 -3.08 -4.99
CA GLN A 114 -29.25 -2.41 -5.58
C GLN A 114 -29.38 -2.79 -7.06
N ASP A 115 -28.28 -2.74 -7.81
CA ASP A 115 -28.23 -3.13 -9.22
C ASP A 115 -28.66 -4.59 -9.44
N ALA A 116 -28.27 -5.49 -8.53
CA ALA A 116 -28.65 -6.89 -8.58
C ALA A 116 -30.15 -7.14 -8.34
N LYS A 117 -30.80 -6.30 -7.51
CA LYS A 117 -32.25 -6.40 -7.22
C LYS A 117 -33.12 -5.77 -8.30
N ALA A 118 -32.56 -4.90 -9.15
CA ALA A 118 -33.27 -4.23 -10.23
C ALA A 118 -33.34 -5.09 -11.52
N LYS A 119 -32.73 -6.28 -11.52
CA LYS A 119 -32.82 -7.30 -12.57
C LYS A 119 -33.94 -8.28 -12.25
#